data_AF-A0AAJ5SP19-F1
#
_entry.id   AF-A0AAJ5SP19-F1
#
_cell.length_a   1.000
_cell.length_b   1.000
_cell.length_c   1.000
_cell.angle_alpha   90.00
_cell.angle_beta   90.00
_cell.angle_gamma   90.00
#
_symmetry.space_group_name_H-M   'P 1'
#
loop_
_entity.id
_entity.type
_entity.pdbx_description
1 polymer ?
#
loop_
_entity_poly.entity_id
_entity_poly.type
_entity_poly.pdbx_seq_one_letter_code
_entity_poly.pdbx_strand_id
1 'polypeptide(L)' 'MKSKDQGKNEPFFITEDVAAELTAAGYEFVPPGHARTASIRDLFGWQPGETLSEAVNRHLEKADTDCGREPRGEGV' A
#
# COMPACT_ATOMS: atom_id res chain seq x y z
N MET A 1 -41.24 5.91 12.64
CA MET A 1 -40.49 4.68 12.30
C MET A 1 -39.02 5.06 12.24
N LYS A 2 -38.15 4.44 13.05
CA LYS A 2 -36.71 4.72 13.00
C LYS A 2 -36.12 4.01 11.79
N SER A 3 -35.57 4.77 10.84
CA SER A 3 -34.80 4.25 9.72
C SER A 3 -33.55 3.57 10.25
N LYS A 4 -33.39 2.28 9.92
CA LYS A 4 -32.25 1.47 10.33
C LYS A 4 -31.05 1.87 9.47
N ASP A 5 -30.25 2.82 9.95
CA ASP A 5 -28.96 3.17 9.37
C ASP A 5 -27.99 2.02 9.70
N GLN A 6 -27.97 1.01 8.83
CA GLN A 6 -27.43 -0.32 9.10
C GLN A 6 -26.32 -0.68 8.11
N GLY A 7 -25.42 0.26 7.81
CA GLY A 7 -24.40 0.01 6.79
C GLY A 7 -23.20 0.94 6.78
N LYS A 8 -22.96 1.72 7.85
CA LYS A 8 -21.85 2.69 7.87
C LYS A 8 -20.57 2.14 8.50
N ASN A 9 -20.65 1.04 9.28
CA ASN A 9 -19.57 0.59 10.16
C ASN A 9 -19.30 -0.93 10.14
N GLU A 10 -20.03 -1.73 9.35
CA GLU A 10 -19.63 -3.11 9.13
C GLU A 10 -18.56 -3.14 8.05
N PRO A 11 -17.39 -3.75 8.30
CA PRO A 11 -16.39 -3.92 7.25
C PRO A 11 -17.04 -4.63 6.05
N PHE A 12 -16.70 -4.19 4.84
CA PHE A 12 -17.29 -4.61 3.56
C PHE A 12 -16.94 -6.06 3.17
N PHE A 13 -17.19 -7.01 4.07
CA PHE A 13 -17.05 -8.42 3.76
C PHE A 13 -18.33 -8.91 3.12
N ILE A 14 -18.15 -9.59 2.00
CA ILE A 14 -19.21 -10.24 1.25
C ILE A 14 -19.72 -11.39 2.13
N THR A 15 -21.02 -11.48 2.36
CA THR A 15 -21.62 -12.63 3.06
C THR A 15 -21.57 -13.88 2.17
N GLU A 16 -21.71 -15.07 2.77
CA GLU A 16 -21.69 -16.34 2.03
C GLU A 16 -22.79 -16.41 0.96
N ASP A 17 -24.00 -15.93 1.26
CA ASP A 17 -25.11 -15.88 0.31
C ASP A 17 -24.78 -15.00 -0.91
N VAL A 18 -24.23 -13.80 -0.66
CA VAL A 18 -23.84 -12.87 -1.73
C VAL A 18 -22.67 -13.44 -2.54
N ALA A 19 -21.73 -14.13 -1.90
CA ALA A 19 -20.64 -14.80 -2.59
C ALA A 19 -21.15 -15.94 -3.50
N ALA A 20 -22.16 -16.70 -3.06
CA ALA A 20 -22.78 -17.77 -3.85
C ALA A 20 -23.54 -17.22 -5.06
N GLU A 21 -24.30 -16.13 -4.90
CA GLU A 21 -24.98 -15.44 -6.00
C GLU A 21 -23.98 -14.94 -7.06
N LEU A 22 -22.88 -14.32 -6.60
CA LEU A 22 -21.85 -13.79 -7.50
C LEU A 22 -21.10 -14.92 -8.22
N THR A 23 -20.81 -16.02 -7.53
CA THR A 23 -20.20 -17.21 -8.13
C THR A 23 -21.12 -17.84 -9.18
N ALA A 24 -22.43 -17.96 -8.89
CA ALA A 24 -23.42 -18.48 -9.83
C ALA A 24 -23.59 -17.58 -11.07
N ALA A 25 -23.41 -16.27 -10.90
CA ALA A 25 -23.36 -15.30 -12.00
C ALA A 25 -22.03 -15.32 -12.78
N GLY A 26 -21.06 -16.15 -12.38
CA GLY A 26 -19.78 -16.32 -13.04
C GLY A 26 -18.67 -15.36 -12.59
N TYR A 27 -18.84 -14.67 -11.46
CA TYR A 27 -17.77 -13.86 -10.86
C TYR A 27 -16.81 -14.72 -10.04
N GLU A 28 -15.52 -14.48 -10.21
CA GLU A 28 -14.44 -15.11 -9.44
C GLU A 28 -13.77 -14.09 -8.54
N PHE A 29 -13.70 -14.39 -7.24
CA PHE A 29 -12.97 -13.59 -6.26
C PHE A 29 -11.53 -14.06 -6.16
N VAL A 30 -10.66 -13.46 -6.97
CA VAL A 30 -9.22 -13.67 -6.85
C VAL A 30 -8.68 -12.68 -5.82
N PRO A 31 -7.95 -13.13 -4.77
CA PRO A 31 -7.27 -12.20 -3.89
C PRO A 31 -6.35 -11.33 -4.74
N PRO A 32 -6.36 -9.99 -4.56
CA PRO A 32 -5.48 -9.13 -5.33
C PRO A 32 -4.06 -9.67 -5.21
N GLY A 33 -3.39 -9.80 -6.36
CA GLY A 33 -2.00 -10.23 -6.38
C GLY A 33 -1.21 -9.27 -5.51
N HIS A 34 -0.80 -9.73 -4.33
CA HIS A 34 0.07 -8.94 -3.48
C HIS A 34 1.43 -9.00 -4.16
N ALA A 35 1.67 -8.09 -5.12
CA ALA A 35 3.02 -7.72 -5.46
C ALA A 35 3.70 -7.47 -4.12
N ARG A 36 4.73 -8.26 -3.78
CA ARG A 36 5.40 -8.14 -2.49
C ARG A 36 5.80 -6.68 -2.34
N THR A 37 5.09 -5.95 -1.50
CA THR A 37 5.50 -4.61 -1.14
C THR A 37 6.81 -4.81 -0.39
N ALA A 38 7.84 -4.05 -0.79
CA ALA A 38 9.09 -4.07 -0.05
C ALA A 38 8.78 -3.73 1.42
N SER A 39 9.37 -4.48 2.35
CA SER A 39 9.17 -4.22 3.77
C SER A 39 9.60 -2.79 4.07
N ILE A 40 8.94 -2.12 5.01
CA ILE A 40 9.39 -0.81 5.51
C ILE A 40 10.85 -0.89 6.00
N ARG A 41 11.27 -2.05 6.53
CA ARG A 41 12.67 -2.30 6.88
C ARG A 41 13.59 -2.31 5.67
N ASP A 42 13.16 -2.91 4.57
CA ASP A 42 13.93 -2.98 3.32
C ASP A 42 13.97 -1.60 2.62
N LEU A 43 12.88 -0.84 2.69
CA LEU A 43 12.75 0.49 2.08
C LEU A 43 13.61 1.54 2.78
N PHE A 44 13.57 1.58 4.12
CA PHE A 44 14.22 2.64 4.90
C PHE A 44 15.45 2.17 5.69
N GLY A 45 15.81 0.88 5.58
CA GLY A 45 16.90 0.30 6.39
C GLY A 45 16.60 0.35 7.89
N TRP A 46 15.33 0.19 8.27
CA TRP A 46 14.85 0.41 9.64
C TRP A 46 15.49 -0.58 10.64
N GLN A 47 16.16 -0.04 11.66
CA GLN A 47 16.92 -0.79 12.65
C GLN A 47 16.11 -1.07 13.93
N PRO A 48 16.44 -2.14 14.68
CA PRO A 48 15.82 -2.41 15.98
C PRO A 48 16.06 -1.25 16.97
N GLY A 49 14.99 -0.78 17.62
CA GLY A 49 15.05 0.33 18.59
C GLY A 49 14.97 1.73 18.00
N GLU A 50 15.03 1.86 16.67
CA GLU A 50 14.83 3.11 15.93
C GLU A 50 13.33 3.36 15.72
N THR A 51 12.91 4.63 15.64
CA THR A 51 11.52 4.95 15.23
C THR A 51 11.37 5.00 13.72
N LEU A 52 10.15 4.83 13.19
CA LEU A 52 9.92 4.97 11.75
C LEU A 52 10.33 6.35 11.23
N SER A 53 10.07 7.41 12.00
CA SER A 53 10.44 8.79 11.65
C SER A 53 11.96 8.94 11.50
N GLU A 54 12.72 8.36 12.42
CA GLU A 54 14.19 8.36 12.41
C GLU A 54 14.75 7.62 11.19
N ALA A 55 14.19 6.44 10.86
CA ALA A 55 14.58 5.68 9.68
C ALA A 55 14.28 6.45 8.37
N VAL A 56 13.12 7.10 8.29
CA VAL A 56 12.73 7.90 7.11
C VAL A 56 13.62 9.13 6.96
N ASN A 57 13.86 9.89 8.03
CA ASN A 57 14.71 11.08 7.99
C ASN A 57 16.13 10.74 7.53
N ARG A 58 16.73 9.68 8.07
CA ARG A 58 18.05 9.18 7.63
C ARG A 58 18.07 8.78 6.15
N HIS A 59 16.98 8.20 5.64
CA HIS A 59 16.87 7.84 4.24
C HIS A 59 16.77 9.08 3.33
N LEU A 60 16.01 10.10 3.75
CA LEU A 60 15.88 11.36 3.02
C LEU A 60 17.20 12.15 3.00
N GLU A 61 17.90 12.24 4.13
CA GLU A 61 19.22 12.88 4.23
C GLU A 61 20.27 12.22 3.31
N LYS A 62 20.15 10.91 3.08
CA LYS A 62 20.97 10.17 2.12
C LYS A 62 20.56 10.42 0.66
N ALA A 63 19.27 10.60 0.39
CA ALA A 63 18.79 10.89 -0.96
C ALA A 63 19.19 12.30 -1.44
N ASP A 64 19.31 13.26 -0.52
CA ASP A 64 19.69 14.64 -0.83
C ASP A 64 21.18 14.80 -1.20
N THR A 65 22.02 13.81 -0.91
CA THR A 65 23.45 13.81 -1.28
C THR A 65 23.73 13.15 -2.64
N ASP A 66 22.73 12.54 -3.27
CA ASP A 66 22.84 11.89 -4.60
C ASP A 66 22.03 12.61 -5.71
N CYS A 67 21.59 13.85 -5.47
CA CYS A 67 21.16 14.73 -6.57
C CYS A 67 22.38 15.26 -7.33
N GLY A 68 23.22 14.35 -7.83
CA GLY A 68 24.12 14.62 -8.94
C GLY A 68 23.29 14.81 -10.20
N ARG A 69 22.71 16.01 -10.37
CA ARG A 69 22.16 16.41 -11.67
C ARG A 69 23.33 16.65 -12.61
N GLU A 70 23.83 15.58 -13.23
CA GLU A 70 24.76 15.68 -14.34
C GLU A 70 24.14 16.62 -15.39
N PRO A 71 24.81 17.72 -15.80
CA PRO A 71 24.34 18.52 -16.90
C PRO A 71 24.36 17.61 -18.12
N ARG A 72 23.18 17.34 -18.70
CA ARG A 72 23.07 16.68 -20.00
C ARG A 72 23.83 17.53 -21.01
N GLY A 73 25.07 17.14 -21.29
CA GLY A 73 25.73 17.52 -22.51
C GLY A 73 24.96 16.91 -23.67
N GLU A 74 24.45 17.75 -24.55
CA GLU A 74 24.10 17.32 -25.89
C GLU A 74 24.67 18.35 -26.85
N GLY A 75 25.78 17.97 -27.48
CA GLY A 75 26.26 18.62 -28.67
C GLY A 75 25.46 18.14 -29.87
N VAL A 76 25.17 19.07 -30.78
CA VAL A 76 25.37 18.89 -32.21
C VAL A 76 25.76 20.24 -32.82
#